data_AF-A0A517XW54-F1
#
_entry.id   AF-A0A517XW54-F1
#
_cell.length_a   1.000
_cell.length_b   1.000
_cell.length_c   1.000
_cell.angle_alpha   90.00
_cell.angle_beta   90.00
_cell.angle_gamma   90.00
#
_symmetry.space_group_name_H-M   'P 1'
#
loop_
_entity.id
_entity.type
_entity.pdbx_description
1 polymer ?
#
loop_
_entity_poly.entity_id
_entity_poly.type
_entity_poly.pdbx_seq_one_letter_code
_entity_poly.pdbx_strand_id
1 'polypeptide(L)'
;MTPEPTPPNADLYRAGQQYIADRARLSAGRKQTATWVTVAAECGVDRKAVVTAANFTSAVDRIAANCGRGARRLLLSDHPRLPARVLMKIGRTHAERQRFALAQARAGRNPLGKPPAGVDPPFDTHGYTEVASRLARNAGLLDHVADGLLATRPRAWPAAGRTDGVLHDVRTIRAHWRRIDALMKRAGGRLADERGHQPWKPRGRPAAYAPTTTRAKVASVRGIAEKNARELPRVVRETPPTRAEADAVREAARVLRRAAERLAAVVRSRGHDPLTGPPAVPGTYVAFCRLPEAATAVRIGKLGTFDFPAGYYAYAGSAFGPGGVRKRTHRHLTTVTPRMWNLDHLKPLGTPVAVWWTLDRVKVEFAWAAILAALPGASYPARGFGAADNPKAKAHLIRFDRMPSVTAFRRRVAAALTGHAPIHEKTVAGWTGAGWPG
;
A
#
# COMPACT_ATOMS: atom_id res chain seq x y z
N MET A 1 -4.11 -31.96 3.64
CA MET A 1 -4.91 -31.97 4.88
C MET A 1 -6.02 -30.94 4.76
N THR A 2 -7.23 -31.40 4.53
CA THR A 2 -8.44 -30.59 4.72
C THR A 2 -8.51 -30.15 6.20
N PRO A 3 -8.75 -28.87 6.50
CA PRO A 3 -8.91 -28.45 7.89
C PRO A 3 -10.15 -29.15 8.47
N GLU A 4 -10.03 -29.68 9.70
CA GLU A 4 -11.18 -30.18 10.44
C GLU A 4 -12.32 -29.15 10.43
N PRO A 5 -13.57 -29.58 10.26
CA PRO A 5 -14.71 -28.68 10.33
C PRO A 5 -14.72 -28.00 11.69
N THR A 6 -14.81 -26.66 11.68
CA THR A 6 -14.93 -25.90 12.93
C THR A 6 -16.29 -26.24 13.54
N PRO A 7 -16.36 -26.58 14.85
CA PRO A 7 -17.63 -26.89 15.49
C PRO A 7 -18.59 -25.70 15.39
N PRO A 8 -19.92 -25.95 15.34
CA PRO A 8 -20.93 -24.93 15.43
C PRO A 8 -20.65 -23.92 16.55
N ASN A 9 -20.91 -22.65 16.29
CA ASN A 9 -20.72 -21.57 17.25
C ASN A 9 -21.50 -21.84 18.54
N ALA A 10 -22.69 -22.44 18.46
CA ALA A 10 -23.49 -22.80 19.64
C ALA A 10 -22.77 -23.85 20.52
N ASP A 11 -22.17 -24.87 19.92
CA ASP A 11 -21.46 -25.93 20.62
C ASP A 11 -20.17 -25.40 21.27
N LEU A 12 -19.42 -24.60 20.51
CA LEU A 12 -18.20 -23.96 21.00
C LEU A 12 -18.50 -23.00 22.17
N TYR A 13 -19.64 -22.31 22.13
CA TYR A 13 -20.11 -21.44 23.21
C TYR A 13 -20.44 -22.26 24.47
N ARG A 14 -21.24 -23.33 24.34
CA ARG A 14 -21.61 -24.20 25.47
C ARG A 14 -20.40 -24.85 26.13
N ALA A 15 -19.48 -25.40 25.32
CA ALA A 15 -18.24 -25.97 25.82
C ALA A 15 -17.40 -24.93 26.59
N GLY A 16 -17.30 -23.71 26.06
CA GLY A 16 -16.56 -22.64 26.72
C GLY A 16 -17.20 -22.16 28.02
N GLN A 17 -18.54 -22.11 28.10
CA GLN A 17 -19.25 -21.84 29.36
C GLN A 17 -18.94 -22.92 30.41
N GLN A 18 -18.99 -24.19 30.01
CA GLN A 18 -18.65 -25.31 30.89
C GLN A 18 -17.22 -25.18 31.42
N TYR A 19 -16.23 -24.97 30.55
CA TYR A 19 -14.84 -24.82 30.98
C TYR A 19 -14.59 -23.60 31.87
N ILE A 20 -15.30 -22.49 31.66
CA ILE A 20 -15.23 -21.32 32.54
C ILE A 20 -15.81 -21.65 33.92
N ALA A 21 -16.93 -22.38 33.97
CA ALA A 21 -17.55 -22.83 35.22
C ALA A 21 -16.65 -23.84 35.96
N ASP A 22 -16.07 -24.82 35.25
CA ASP A 22 -15.11 -25.77 35.81
C ASP A 22 -13.88 -25.06 36.36
N ARG A 23 -13.37 -24.05 35.64
CA ARG A 23 -12.27 -23.21 36.13
C ARG A 23 -12.64 -22.48 37.42
N ALA A 24 -13.86 -21.95 37.52
CA ALA A 24 -14.34 -21.31 38.73
C ALA A 24 -14.48 -22.31 39.89
N ARG A 25 -15.07 -23.49 39.65
CA ARG A 25 -15.18 -24.59 40.62
C ARG A 25 -13.82 -25.02 41.15
N LEU A 26 -12.86 -25.28 40.25
CA LEU A 26 -11.50 -25.69 40.60
C LEU A 26 -10.69 -24.59 41.30
N SER A 27 -11.13 -23.33 41.22
CA SER A 27 -10.53 -22.19 41.92
C SER A 27 -11.18 -21.92 43.28
N ALA A 28 -12.35 -22.48 43.57
CA ALA A 28 -13.08 -22.23 44.80
C ALA A 28 -12.24 -22.67 46.02
N GLY A 29 -12.13 -21.78 47.01
CA GLY A 29 -11.33 -22.02 48.22
C GLY A 29 -9.82 -21.97 48.02
N ARG A 30 -9.30 -21.60 46.84
CA ARG A 30 -7.86 -21.53 46.55
C ARG A 30 -7.36 -20.08 46.46
N LYS A 31 -6.13 -19.84 46.92
CA LYS A 31 -5.44 -18.53 46.78
C LYS A 31 -5.12 -18.17 45.32
N GLN A 32 -5.05 -19.16 44.43
CA GLN A 32 -4.72 -18.96 43.01
C GLN A 32 -5.82 -19.56 42.13
N THR A 33 -6.12 -18.86 41.03
CA THR A 33 -7.07 -19.34 40.02
C THR A 33 -6.51 -20.56 39.30
N ALA A 34 -7.33 -21.60 39.13
CA ALA A 34 -7.00 -22.78 38.36
C ALA A 34 -6.56 -22.40 36.93
N THR A 35 -5.55 -23.11 36.42
CA THR A 35 -5.02 -22.88 35.08
C THR A 35 -5.88 -23.59 34.04
N TRP A 36 -5.81 -23.14 32.78
CA TRP A 36 -6.45 -23.86 31.68
C TRP A 36 -5.84 -25.25 31.43
N VAL A 37 -4.63 -25.51 31.92
CA VAL A 37 -4.03 -26.86 31.90
C VAL A 37 -4.77 -27.78 32.87
N THR A 38 -5.07 -27.29 34.07
CA THR A 38 -5.82 -28.04 35.09
C THR A 38 -7.23 -28.37 34.60
N VAL A 39 -7.92 -27.41 33.99
CA VAL A 39 -9.26 -27.62 33.41
C VAL A 39 -9.21 -28.63 32.27
N ALA A 40 -8.20 -28.56 31.40
CA ALA A 40 -8.03 -29.49 30.29
C ALA A 40 -7.81 -30.93 30.77
N ALA A 41 -7.01 -31.12 31.81
CA ALA A 41 -6.76 -32.42 32.43
C ALA A 41 -8.03 -33.02 33.04
N GLU A 42 -8.80 -32.21 33.80
CA GLU A 42 -10.08 -32.62 34.41
C GLU A 42 -11.11 -33.06 33.36
N CYS A 43 -11.22 -32.31 32.27
CA CYS A 43 -12.21 -32.56 31.23
C CYS A 43 -11.76 -33.58 30.18
N GLY A 44 -10.53 -34.10 30.24
CA GLY A 44 -9.98 -35.05 29.27
C GLY A 44 -9.86 -34.50 27.85
N VAL A 45 -9.64 -33.19 27.69
CA VAL A 45 -9.61 -32.50 26.38
C VAL A 45 -8.31 -31.73 26.18
N ASP A 46 -7.98 -31.43 24.91
CA ASP A 46 -6.79 -30.65 24.60
C ASP A 46 -6.88 -29.21 25.15
N ARG A 47 -5.78 -28.72 25.72
CA ARG A 47 -5.68 -27.37 26.30
C ARG A 47 -6.04 -26.27 25.30
N LYS A 48 -5.66 -26.40 24.03
CA LYS A 48 -5.95 -25.40 22.99
C LYS A 48 -7.45 -25.34 22.71
N ALA A 49 -8.15 -26.48 22.76
CA ALA A 49 -9.60 -26.54 22.62
C ALA A 49 -10.29 -25.77 23.76
N VAL A 50 -9.88 -26.03 25.01
CA VAL A 50 -10.38 -25.32 26.20
C VAL A 50 -10.18 -23.80 26.08
N VAL A 51 -8.93 -23.38 25.79
CA VAL A 51 -8.59 -21.96 25.66
C VAL A 51 -9.36 -21.30 24.51
N THR A 52 -9.56 -22.01 23.40
CA THR A 52 -10.31 -21.49 22.25
C THR A 52 -11.78 -21.29 22.59
N ALA A 53 -12.42 -22.30 23.20
CA ALA A 53 -13.83 -22.24 23.59
C ALA A 53 -14.08 -21.15 24.65
N ALA A 54 -13.20 -21.03 25.66
CA ALA A 54 -13.30 -19.99 26.68
C ALA A 54 -13.13 -18.57 26.10
N ASN A 55 -12.14 -18.38 25.22
CA ASN A 55 -11.93 -17.09 24.53
C ASN A 55 -13.09 -16.75 23.59
N PHE A 56 -13.65 -17.75 22.90
CA PHE A 56 -14.81 -17.58 22.05
C PHE A 56 -16.04 -17.16 22.86
N THR A 57 -16.30 -17.83 23.98
CA THR A 57 -17.39 -17.50 24.93
C THR A 57 -17.27 -16.07 25.43
N SER A 58 -16.09 -15.69 25.91
CA SER A 58 -15.79 -14.32 26.34
C SER A 58 -16.01 -13.28 25.23
N ALA A 59 -15.69 -13.63 23.98
CA ALA A 59 -15.92 -12.74 22.84
C ALA A 59 -17.42 -12.61 22.54
N VAL A 60 -18.17 -13.71 22.53
CA VAL A 60 -19.63 -13.71 22.31
C VAL A 60 -20.33 -12.87 23.38
N ASP A 61 -19.98 -13.07 24.65
CA ASP A 61 -20.59 -12.35 25.77
C ASP A 61 -20.32 -10.85 25.68
N ARG A 62 -19.08 -10.46 25.39
CA ARG A 62 -18.72 -9.05 25.22
C ARG A 62 -19.46 -8.40 24.05
N ILE A 63 -19.55 -9.08 22.91
CA ILE A 63 -20.28 -8.57 21.74
C ILE A 63 -21.78 -8.46 22.06
N ALA A 64 -22.36 -9.47 22.70
CA ALA A 64 -23.77 -9.48 23.07
C ALA A 64 -24.11 -8.32 24.02
N ALA A 65 -23.25 -8.06 25.02
CA ALA A 65 -23.42 -6.94 25.95
C ALA A 65 -23.40 -5.58 25.22
N ASN A 66 -22.49 -5.40 24.27
CA ASN A 66 -22.29 -4.12 23.57
C ASN A 66 -23.28 -3.85 22.42
N CYS A 67 -23.86 -4.90 21.84
CA CYS A 67 -24.68 -4.81 20.62
C CYS A 67 -26.18 -4.97 20.87
N GLY A 68 -26.61 -5.22 22.11
CA GLY A 68 -28.02 -5.25 22.51
C GLY A 68 -28.76 -6.55 22.17
N ARG A 69 -30.08 -6.51 22.40
CA ARG A 69 -30.97 -7.68 22.29
C ARG A 69 -30.93 -8.27 20.87
N GLY A 70 -30.84 -9.60 20.77
CA GLY A 70 -30.76 -10.32 19.50
C GLY A 70 -29.34 -10.49 18.92
N ALA A 71 -28.31 -9.83 19.46
CA ALA A 71 -26.92 -10.05 19.05
C ALA A 71 -26.49 -11.51 19.31
N ARG A 72 -26.71 -12.03 20.53
CA ARG A 72 -26.35 -13.40 20.91
C ARG A 72 -26.94 -14.45 19.96
N ARG A 73 -28.22 -14.32 19.58
CA ARG A 73 -28.88 -15.23 18.63
C ARG A 73 -28.15 -15.27 17.28
N LEU A 74 -27.78 -14.10 16.75
CA LEU A 74 -27.02 -14.03 15.50
C LEU A 74 -25.61 -14.63 15.64
N LEU A 75 -24.92 -14.36 16.75
CA LEU A 75 -23.56 -14.88 16.99
C LEU A 75 -23.52 -16.40 17.04
N LEU A 76 -24.59 -17.04 17.51
CA LEU A 76 -24.71 -18.49 17.66
C LEU A 76 -25.43 -19.17 16.49
N SER A 77 -25.87 -18.43 15.46
CA SER A 77 -26.67 -18.95 14.32
C SER A 77 -25.84 -19.56 13.17
N ASP A 78 -24.57 -19.90 13.40
CA ASP A 78 -23.62 -20.38 12.38
C ASP A 78 -23.58 -19.56 11.10
N HIS A 79 -23.82 -18.25 11.24
CA HIS A 79 -23.87 -17.32 10.12
C HIS A 79 -22.55 -17.39 9.33
N PRO A 80 -22.59 -17.55 7.98
CA PRO A 80 -21.40 -17.88 7.17
C PRO A 80 -20.31 -16.80 7.21
N ARG A 81 -20.67 -15.57 7.56
CA ARG A 81 -19.72 -14.45 7.73
C ARG A 81 -19.24 -14.25 9.17
N LEU A 82 -19.77 -14.98 10.15
CA LEU A 82 -19.43 -14.88 11.57
C LEU A 82 -18.88 -16.20 12.16
N PRO A 83 -17.89 -16.85 11.53
CA PRO A 83 -17.26 -18.02 12.15
C PRO A 83 -16.54 -17.61 13.44
N ALA A 84 -16.30 -18.57 14.33
CA ALA A 84 -15.66 -18.35 15.64
C ALA A 84 -14.40 -17.47 15.58
N ARG A 85 -13.54 -17.67 14.57
CA ARG A 85 -12.33 -16.87 14.35
C ARG A 85 -12.62 -15.38 14.11
N VAL A 86 -13.69 -15.06 13.38
CA VAL A 86 -14.10 -13.68 13.12
C VAL A 86 -14.70 -13.07 14.38
N LEU A 87 -15.56 -13.81 15.10
CA LEU A 87 -16.15 -13.33 16.35
C LEU A 87 -15.10 -13.06 17.43
N MET A 88 -14.09 -13.91 17.58
CA MET A 88 -12.96 -13.65 18.47
C MET A 88 -12.13 -12.41 18.08
N LYS A 89 -12.12 -12.01 16.80
CA LYS A 89 -11.50 -10.74 16.38
C LYS A 89 -12.39 -9.55 16.72
N ILE A 90 -13.68 -9.63 16.41
CA ILE A 90 -14.67 -8.59 16.71
C ILE A 90 -14.76 -8.34 18.22
N GLY A 91 -14.74 -9.39 19.05
CA GLY A 91 -14.78 -9.26 20.50
C GLY A 91 -13.58 -8.54 21.11
N ARG A 92 -12.51 -8.28 20.35
CA ARG A 92 -11.34 -7.49 20.79
C ARG A 92 -11.37 -6.02 20.33
N THR A 93 -12.44 -5.60 19.66
CA THR A 93 -12.59 -4.22 19.16
C THR A 93 -13.54 -3.41 20.03
N HIS A 94 -13.53 -2.10 19.87
CA HIS A 94 -14.44 -1.18 20.57
C HIS A 94 -15.92 -1.49 20.28
N ALA A 95 -16.83 -1.15 21.20
CA ALA A 95 -18.26 -1.47 21.12
C ALA A 95 -18.91 -1.00 19.80
N GLU A 96 -18.53 0.18 19.31
CA GLU A 96 -19.02 0.71 18.03
C GLU A 96 -18.58 -0.14 16.83
N ARG A 97 -17.33 -0.60 16.83
CA ARG A 97 -16.82 -1.53 15.82
C ARG A 97 -17.55 -2.87 15.86
N GLN A 98 -17.91 -3.34 17.05
CA GLN A 98 -18.70 -4.56 17.22
C GLN A 98 -20.09 -4.41 16.59
N ARG A 99 -20.79 -3.30 16.90
CA ARG A 99 -22.11 -2.99 16.31
C ARG A 99 -22.03 -2.87 14.79
N PHE A 100 -21.02 -2.17 14.29
CA PHE A 100 -20.76 -2.04 12.86
C PHE A 100 -20.53 -3.39 12.20
N ALA A 101 -19.69 -4.26 12.79
CA ALA A 101 -19.39 -5.57 12.23
C ALA A 101 -20.64 -6.47 12.16
N LEU A 102 -21.52 -6.41 13.17
CA LEU A 102 -22.79 -7.14 13.16
C LEU A 102 -23.75 -6.58 12.11
N ALA A 103 -23.83 -5.27 11.94
CA ALA A 103 -24.64 -4.65 10.89
C ALA A 103 -24.15 -5.06 9.48
N GLN A 104 -22.83 -5.08 9.27
CA GLN A 104 -22.24 -5.57 8.02
C GLN A 104 -22.57 -7.04 7.76
N ALA A 105 -22.49 -7.89 8.78
CA ALA A 105 -22.82 -9.30 8.67
C ALA A 105 -24.29 -9.51 8.26
N ARG A 106 -25.23 -8.80 8.92
CA ARG A 106 -26.66 -8.81 8.59
C ARG A 106 -26.94 -8.37 7.16
N ALA A 107 -26.15 -7.44 6.64
CA ALA A 107 -26.22 -7.00 5.25
C ALA A 107 -25.49 -7.92 4.25
N GLY A 108 -25.04 -9.12 4.65
CA GLY A 108 -24.28 -10.03 3.78
C GLY A 108 -22.88 -9.54 3.41
N ARG A 109 -22.36 -8.48 4.06
CA ARG A 109 -21.05 -7.88 3.78
C ARG A 109 -19.96 -8.49 4.67
N ASN A 110 -18.70 -8.12 4.41
CA ASN A 110 -17.58 -8.55 5.24
C ASN A 110 -17.62 -7.79 6.58
N PRO A 111 -17.75 -8.48 7.74
CA PRO A 111 -17.86 -7.82 9.05
C PRO A 111 -16.64 -6.97 9.44
N LEU A 112 -15.47 -7.33 8.94
CA LEU A 112 -14.21 -6.60 9.16
C LEU A 112 -13.80 -5.76 7.95
N GLY A 113 -14.66 -5.70 6.92
CA GLY A 113 -14.42 -4.97 5.68
C GLY A 113 -14.44 -3.45 5.88
N LYS A 114 -14.06 -2.73 4.81
CA LYS A 114 -14.20 -1.28 4.77
C LYS A 114 -15.68 -0.87 4.85
N PRO A 115 -15.99 0.28 5.46
CA PRO A 115 -17.32 0.85 5.38
C PRO A 115 -17.72 1.13 3.92
N PRO A 116 -19.03 1.09 3.60
CA PRO A 116 -19.54 1.57 2.32
C PRO A 116 -19.09 3.01 2.04
N ALA A 117 -19.09 3.40 0.76
CA ALA A 117 -18.78 4.78 0.40
C ALA A 117 -19.74 5.75 1.10
N GLY A 118 -19.22 6.84 1.66
CA GLY A 118 -20.00 7.83 2.41
C GLY A 118 -20.32 7.46 3.86
N VAL A 119 -19.91 6.29 4.35
CA VAL A 119 -20.08 5.90 5.76
C VAL A 119 -18.77 6.08 6.50
N ASP A 120 -18.83 6.80 7.62
CA ASP A 120 -17.67 6.96 8.49
C ASP A 120 -17.19 5.61 9.03
N PRO A 121 -15.87 5.38 9.10
CA PRO A 121 -15.35 4.17 9.72
C PRO A 121 -15.71 4.15 11.20
N PRO A 122 -16.09 2.98 11.75
CA PRO A 122 -16.44 2.86 13.15
C PRO A 122 -15.27 3.23 14.05
N PHE A 123 -15.58 3.82 15.21
CA PHE A 123 -14.60 4.10 16.24
C PHE A 123 -13.99 2.81 16.81
N ASP A 124 -12.66 2.73 16.79
CA ASP A 124 -11.87 1.53 17.10
C ASP A 124 -10.91 1.70 18.30
N THR A 125 -10.81 2.90 18.88
CA THR A 125 -9.79 3.23 19.90
C THR A 125 -10.36 3.26 21.29
N HIS A 126 -9.79 2.50 22.23
CA HIS A 126 -10.33 2.44 23.60
C HIS A 126 -9.82 3.57 24.50
N GLY A 127 -8.58 4.02 24.27
CA GLY A 127 -7.97 5.01 25.15
C GLY A 127 -6.62 5.54 24.67
N TYR A 128 -6.05 6.41 25.48
CA TYR A 128 -4.80 7.12 25.19
C TYR A 128 -3.58 6.22 25.05
N THR A 129 -3.51 5.13 25.81
CA THR A 129 -2.45 4.13 25.73
C THR A 129 -2.37 3.52 24.32
N GLU A 130 -3.53 3.27 23.71
CA GLU A 130 -3.63 2.75 22.35
C GLU A 130 -3.18 3.79 21.31
N VAL A 131 -3.56 5.07 21.47
CA VAL A 131 -3.10 6.15 20.59
C VAL A 131 -1.58 6.32 20.69
N ALA A 132 -1.04 6.41 21.91
CA ALA A 132 0.39 6.57 22.16
C ALA A 132 1.20 5.40 21.59
N SER A 133 0.73 4.17 21.75
CA SER A 133 1.37 2.98 21.18
C SER A 133 1.35 3.00 19.65
N ARG A 134 0.24 3.41 19.02
CA ARG A 134 0.19 3.60 17.56
C ARG A 134 1.17 4.66 17.09
N LEU A 135 1.25 5.82 17.76
CA LEU A 135 2.19 6.89 17.44
C LEU A 135 3.64 6.38 17.46
N ALA A 136 4.02 5.64 18.51
CA ALA A 136 5.37 5.08 18.66
C ALA A 136 5.71 4.05 17.58
N ARG A 137 4.81 3.10 17.30
CA ARG A 137 5.01 2.10 16.23
C ARG A 137 5.21 2.76 14.87
N ASN A 138 4.42 3.81 14.57
CA ASN A 138 4.54 4.52 13.30
C ASN A 138 5.77 5.43 13.25
N ALA A 139 6.19 6.03 14.37
CA ALA A 139 7.44 6.75 14.45
C ALA A 139 8.63 5.83 14.15
N GLY A 140 8.65 4.62 14.70
CA GLY A 140 9.65 3.61 14.36
C GLY A 140 9.63 3.29 12.87
N LEU A 141 8.45 3.05 12.29
CA LEU A 141 8.34 2.78 10.86
C LEU A 141 8.85 3.94 9.98
N LEU A 142 8.56 5.19 10.36
CA LEU A 142 9.09 6.37 9.69
C LEU A 142 10.60 6.49 9.82
N ASP A 143 11.16 6.22 11.00
CA ASP A 143 12.59 6.19 11.25
C ASP A 143 13.29 5.20 10.33
N HIS A 144 12.79 3.96 10.26
CA HIS A 144 13.34 2.94 9.39
C HIS A 144 13.24 3.31 7.90
N VAL A 145 12.17 3.99 7.48
CA VAL A 145 12.10 4.52 6.11
C VAL A 145 13.12 5.64 5.92
N ALA A 146 13.23 6.59 6.85
CA ALA A 146 14.17 7.70 6.79
C ALA A 146 15.64 7.23 6.79
N ASP A 147 15.97 6.17 7.53
CA ASP A 147 17.29 5.56 7.53
C ASP A 147 17.60 4.87 6.21
N GLY A 148 16.67 4.08 5.66
CA GLY A 148 16.85 3.45 4.33
C GLY A 148 16.98 4.48 3.21
N LEU A 149 16.28 5.60 3.37
CA LEU A 149 16.40 6.79 2.55
C LEU A 149 17.85 7.36 2.61
N LEU A 150 18.41 7.60 3.81
CA LEU A 150 19.77 8.14 3.97
C LEU A 150 20.89 7.15 3.59
N ALA A 151 20.68 5.85 3.84
CA ALA A 151 21.64 4.79 3.57
C ALA A 151 21.82 4.54 2.06
N THR A 152 20.81 4.90 1.27
CA THR A 152 20.91 4.88 -0.19
C THR A 152 21.41 6.24 -0.62
N ARG A 153 22.55 6.32 -1.29
CA ARG A 153 23.07 7.58 -1.86
C ARG A 153 22.70 7.73 -3.35
N PRO A 154 21.51 8.24 -3.70
CA PRO A 154 21.30 8.85 -5.00
C PRO A 154 22.08 10.15 -5.13
N ARG A 155 22.73 10.35 -6.29
CA ARG A 155 23.30 11.66 -6.70
C ARG A 155 22.27 12.80 -6.68
N ALA A 156 21.00 12.46 -6.71
CA ALA A 156 19.90 13.36 -6.48
C ALA A 156 19.13 12.86 -5.25
N TRP A 157 19.49 13.22 -4.01
CA TRP A 157 18.62 13.23 -2.82
C TRP A 157 17.92 14.60 -2.74
N PRO A 158 16.74 14.81 -2.11
CA PRO A 158 16.31 16.17 -1.85
C PRO A 158 17.44 16.88 -1.10
N ALA A 159 17.66 18.18 -1.33
CA ALA A 159 18.65 18.94 -0.57
C ALA A 159 18.57 18.56 0.93
N ALA A 160 19.71 18.35 1.58
CA ALA A 160 19.84 17.72 2.91
C ALA A 160 18.72 18.14 3.89
N GLY A 161 18.38 19.45 3.92
CA GLY A 161 17.34 20.02 4.78
C GLY A 161 15.93 19.42 4.66
N ARG A 162 15.53 18.82 3.53
CA ARG A 162 14.23 18.13 3.42
C ARG A 162 14.20 16.80 4.17
N THR A 163 15.34 16.11 4.29
CA THR A 163 15.46 14.84 5.02
C THR A 163 15.69 15.09 6.50
N ASP A 164 16.47 16.12 6.83
CA ASP A 164 16.66 16.56 8.21
C ASP A 164 15.34 16.96 8.87
N GLY A 165 14.44 17.60 8.09
CA GLY A 165 13.09 17.90 8.55
C GLY A 165 12.26 16.66 8.89
N VAL A 166 12.41 15.56 8.14
CA VAL A 166 11.74 14.28 8.43
C VAL A 166 12.33 13.64 9.69
N LEU A 167 13.66 13.59 9.80
CA LEU A 167 14.34 13.07 10.99
C LEU A 167 13.99 13.86 12.25
N HIS A 168 13.92 15.19 12.14
CA HIS A 168 13.48 16.05 13.23
C HIS A 168 12.08 15.70 13.69
N ASP A 169 11.10 15.61 12.77
CA ASP A 169 9.73 15.24 13.13
C ASP A 169 9.68 13.84 13.80
N VAL A 170 10.47 12.86 13.30
CA VAL A 170 10.57 11.51 13.90
C VAL A 170 11.14 11.55 15.32
N ARG A 171 12.22 12.30 15.56
CA ARG A 171 12.83 12.48 16.89
C ARG A 171 11.83 13.14 17.86
N THR A 172 11.09 14.14 17.39
CA THR A 172 10.06 14.83 18.18
C THR A 172 8.95 13.86 18.60
N ILE A 173 8.44 13.00 17.71
CA ILE A 173 7.43 11.99 18.08
C ILE A 173 7.97 11.03 19.14
N ARG A 174 9.22 10.57 19.01
CA ARG A 174 9.87 9.70 20.01
C ARG A 174 9.97 10.37 21.37
N ALA A 175 10.31 11.66 21.42
CA ALA A 175 10.38 12.42 22.66
C ALA A 175 9.00 12.53 23.34
N HIS A 176 7.95 12.85 22.58
CA HIS A 176 6.59 12.88 23.13
C HIS A 176 6.13 11.53 23.66
N TRP A 177 6.44 10.42 22.97
CA TRP A 177 6.13 9.09 23.47
C TRP A 177 6.81 8.80 24.82
N ARG A 178 8.11 9.10 24.96
CA ARG A 178 8.83 8.91 26.25
C ARG A 178 8.20 9.74 27.37
N ARG A 179 7.73 10.96 27.06
CA ARG A 179 7.03 11.81 28.03
C ARG A 179 5.72 11.17 28.52
N ILE A 180 4.92 10.63 27.59
CA ILE A 180 3.66 9.94 27.94
C ILE A 180 3.98 8.66 28.74
N ASP A 181 5.02 7.91 28.36
CA ASP A 181 5.42 6.67 29.06
C ASP A 181 5.80 6.95 30.52
N ALA A 182 6.57 8.01 30.76
CA ALA A 182 6.94 8.43 32.10
C ALA A 182 5.72 8.87 32.94
N LEU A 183 4.75 9.56 32.33
CA LEU A 183 3.51 9.98 33.00
C LEU A 183 2.67 8.76 33.42
N MET A 184 2.46 7.82 32.51
CA MET A 184 1.68 6.60 32.80
C MET A 184 2.36 5.74 33.86
N LYS A 185 3.69 5.57 33.80
CA LYS A 185 4.44 4.84 34.83
C LYS A 185 4.28 5.45 36.22
N ARG A 186 4.26 6.78 36.34
CA ARG A 186 3.99 7.48 37.61
C ARG A 186 2.56 7.25 38.11
N ALA A 187 1.60 7.14 37.20
CA ALA A 187 0.22 6.79 37.53
C ALA A 187 -0.01 5.28 37.79
N GLY A 188 1.06 4.47 37.88
CA GLY A 188 0.97 3.02 38.07
C GLY A 188 0.61 2.21 36.80
N GLY A 189 0.46 2.88 35.65
CA GLY A 189 0.12 2.26 34.36
C GLY A 189 1.35 1.93 33.50
N ARG A 190 1.31 0.83 32.74
CA ARG A 190 2.29 0.55 31.67
C ARG A 190 1.69 0.96 30.32
N LEU A 191 2.47 1.65 29.47
CA LEU A 191 2.07 2.05 28.11
C LEU A 191 2.05 0.92 27.06
N ALA A 192 2.00 -0.35 27.46
CA ALA A 192 1.61 -1.37 26.50
C ALA A 192 0.19 -1.01 26.02
N ASP A 193 -0.12 -1.21 24.73
CA ASP A 193 -1.53 -1.15 24.38
C ASP A 193 -2.29 -2.21 25.18
N GLU A 194 -3.61 -2.10 25.32
CA GLU A 194 -4.42 -3.07 26.07
C GLU A 194 -4.25 -4.53 25.59
N ARG A 195 -3.59 -4.71 24.43
CA ARG A 195 -3.26 -5.99 23.82
C ARG A 195 -1.79 -6.40 24.03
N GLY A 196 -1.04 -5.73 24.90
CA GLY A 196 0.33 -6.06 25.26
C GLY A 196 1.40 -5.71 24.21
N HIS A 197 1.07 -4.96 23.16
CA HIS A 197 2.03 -4.68 22.08
C HIS A 197 2.98 -3.55 22.45
N GLN A 198 4.28 -3.82 22.26
CA GLN A 198 5.35 -2.85 22.45
C GLN A 198 5.58 -1.97 21.20
N PRO A 199 6.23 -0.81 21.35
CA PRO A 199 6.70 0.00 20.22
C PRO A 199 7.52 -0.84 19.24
N TRP A 200 7.30 -0.62 17.95
CA TRP A 200 8.05 -1.30 16.91
C TRP A 200 9.51 -0.84 16.96
N LYS A 201 10.43 -1.77 17.18
CA LYS A 201 11.87 -1.56 17.02
C LYS A 201 12.31 -2.24 15.73
N PRO A 202 12.91 -1.52 14.77
CA PRO A 202 13.50 -2.16 13.61
C PRO A 202 14.55 -3.18 14.06
N ARG A 203 14.52 -4.38 13.47
CA ARG A 203 15.62 -5.36 13.59
C ARG A 203 16.47 -5.26 12.33
N GLY A 204 17.79 -5.07 12.49
CA GLY A 204 18.77 -5.06 11.39
C GLY A 204 19.01 -3.68 10.74
N ARG A 205 20.07 -3.60 9.91
CA ARG A 205 20.37 -2.41 9.09
C ARG A 205 19.24 -2.20 8.06
N PRO A 206 18.87 -0.94 7.74
CA PRO A 206 17.90 -0.66 6.69
C PRO A 206 18.40 -1.25 5.38
N ALA A 207 17.56 -2.03 4.69
CA ALA A 207 17.84 -2.44 3.32
C ALA A 207 17.96 -1.20 2.43
N ALA A 208 18.70 -1.30 1.33
CA ALA A 208 18.73 -0.28 0.29
C ALA A 208 17.29 0.12 -0.11
N TYR A 209 17.09 1.40 -0.41
CA TYR A 209 15.80 2.01 -0.64
C TYR A 209 15.02 1.27 -1.73
N ALA A 210 13.85 0.74 -1.36
CA ALA A 210 12.89 0.12 -2.28
C ALA A 210 11.64 1.02 -2.41
N PRO A 211 11.36 1.63 -3.57
CA PRO A 211 10.30 2.63 -3.72
C PRO A 211 8.88 2.09 -3.46
N THR A 212 8.59 0.86 -3.91
CA THR A 212 7.28 0.21 -3.76
C THR A 212 6.96 -0.08 -2.31
N THR A 213 7.88 -0.74 -1.61
CA THR A 213 7.80 -1.04 -0.18
C THR A 213 7.76 0.24 0.64
N THR A 214 8.58 1.24 0.29
CA THR A 214 8.58 2.54 0.98
C THR A 214 7.24 3.26 0.81
N ARG A 215 6.67 3.29 -0.40
CA ARG A 215 5.35 3.90 -0.64
C ARG A 215 4.24 3.22 0.17
N ALA A 216 4.27 1.89 0.27
CA ALA A 216 3.30 1.15 1.08
C ALA A 216 3.43 1.48 2.57
N LYS A 217 4.67 1.51 3.10
CA LYS A 217 4.96 1.91 4.49
C LYS A 217 4.46 3.33 4.77
N VAL A 218 4.75 4.28 3.88
CA VAL A 218 4.31 5.68 4.01
C VAL A 218 2.79 5.83 3.95
N ALA A 219 2.13 5.12 3.03
CA ALA A 219 0.66 5.13 2.95
C ALA A 219 0.02 4.56 4.22
N SER A 220 0.62 3.51 4.79
CA SER A 220 0.18 2.94 6.08
C SER A 220 0.30 3.97 7.20
N VAL A 221 1.45 4.65 7.33
CA VAL A 221 1.64 5.67 8.38
C VAL A 221 0.65 6.82 8.22
N ARG A 222 0.44 7.30 7.00
CA ARG A 222 -0.55 8.36 6.72
C ARG A 222 -1.96 7.93 7.13
N GLY A 223 -2.37 6.72 6.78
CA GLY A 223 -3.68 6.19 7.19
C GLY A 223 -3.84 6.10 8.71
N ILE A 224 -2.78 5.79 9.44
CA ILE A 224 -2.81 5.82 10.91
C ILE A 224 -2.84 7.26 11.45
N ALA A 225 -2.10 8.20 10.85
CA ALA A 225 -2.15 9.60 11.25
C ALA A 225 -3.56 10.20 11.06
N GLU A 226 -4.21 9.90 9.93
CA GLU A 226 -5.60 10.27 9.65
C GLU A 226 -6.57 9.62 10.66
N LYS A 227 -6.38 8.33 10.97
CA LYS A 227 -7.17 7.63 12.00
C LYS A 227 -7.04 8.31 13.37
N ASN A 228 -5.81 8.60 13.80
CA ASN A 228 -5.57 9.26 15.07
C ASN A 228 -6.18 10.66 15.11
N ALA A 229 -6.06 11.45 14.04
CA ALA A 229 -6.65 12.78 13.98
C ALA A 229 -8.18 12.76 14.11
N ARG A 230 -8.84 11.76 13.48
CA ARG A 230 -10.29 11.57 13.57
C ARG A 230 -10.74 11.12 14.96
N GLU A 231 -10.03 10.16 15.56
CA GLU A 231 -10.49 9.48 16.77
C GLU A 231 -10.08 10.20 18.06
N LEU A 232 -8.99 10.97 18.04
CA LEU A 232 -8.43 11.61 19.23
C LEU A 232 -9.43 12.53 19.97
N PRO A 233 -10.22 13.41 19.31
CA PRO A 233 -11.18 14.26 20.03
C PRO A 233 -12.19 13.47 20.87
N ARG A 234 -12.60 12.29 20.39
CA ARG A 234 -13.52 11.40 21.10
C ARG A 234 -12.84 10.62 22.20
N VAL A 235 -11.62 10.11 21.97
CA VAL A 235 -10.80 9.46 23.00
C VAL A 235 -10.58 10.39 24.20
N VAL A 236 -10.37 11.69 23.93
CA VAL A 236 -10.25 12.73 24.99
C VAL A 236 -11.50 12.85 25.84
N ARG A 237 -12.66 12.74 25.23
CA ARG A 237 -13.94 12.88 25.93
C ARG A 237 -14.31 11.61 26.71
N GLU A 238 -14.08 10.44 26.14
CA GLU A 238 -14.50 9.15 26.74
C GLU A 238 -13.51 8.63 27.79
N THR A 239 -12.22 8.98 27.66
CA THR A 239 -11.16 8.54 28.58
C THR A 239 -10.23 9.69 28.96
N PRO A 240 -10.70 10.78 29.60
CA PRO A 240 -9.96 12.02 29.75
C PRO A 240 -8.60 11.82 30.47
N PRO A 241 -7.49 12.29 29.88
CA PRO A 241 -6.18 12.13 30.47
C PRO A 241 -5.83 13.39 31.28
N THR A 242 -4.63 13.47 31.84
CA THR A 242 -4.11 14.74 32.33
C THR A 242 -3.92 15.74 31.17
N ARG A 243 -4.01 17.05 31.46
CA ARG A 243 -3.78 18.10 30.45
C ARG A 243 -2.45 17.94 29.71
N ALA A 244 -1.39 17.59 30.45
CA ALA A 244 -0.06 17.37 29.89
C ALA A 244 -0.01 16.16 28.92
N GLU A 245 -0.75 15.09 29.20
CA GLU A 245 -0.87 13.93 28.31
C GLU A 245 -1.69 14.25 27.07
N ALA A 246 -2.83 14.95 27.23
CA ALA A 246 -3.65 15.40 26.11
C ALA A 246 -2.84 16.25 25.13
N ASP A 247 -2.10 17.23 25.64
CA ASP A 247 -1.28 18.13 24.82
C ASP A 247 -0.14 17.38 24.13
N ALA A 248 0.55 16.48 24.86
CA ALA A 248 1.62 15.66 24.28
C ALA A 248 1.10 14.72 23.17
N VAL A 249 -0.07 14.10 23.34
CA VAL A 249 -0.66 13.18 22.35
C VAL A 249 -1.15 13.93 21.12
N ARG A 250 -1.80 15.09 21.30
CA ARG A 250 -2.24 15.96 20.19
C ARG A 250 -1.05 16.42 19.37
N GLU A 251 0.00 16.88 20.03
CA GLU A 251 1.22 17.35 19.38
C GLU A 251 1.92 16.20 18.64
N ALA A 252 2.08 15.05 19.28
CA ALA A 252 2.67 13.87 18.64
C ALA A 252 1.87 13.41 17.41
N ALA A 253 0.54 13.46 17.45
CA ALA A 253 -0.31 13.15 16.31
C ALA A 253 -0.14 14.16 15.16
N ARG A 254 -0.05 15.45 15.48
CA ARG A 254 0.20 16.52 14.50
C ARG A 254 1.57 16.36 13.83
N VAL A 255 2.61 16.12 14.61
CA VAL A 255 3.97 15.88 14.10
C VAL A 255 4.03 14.60 13.27
N LEU A 256 3.36 13.52 13.69
CA LEU A 256 3.28 12.28 12.89
C LEU A 256 2.65 12.53 11.52
N ARG A 257 1.55 13.28 11.46
CA ARG A 257 0.90 13.65 10.21
C ARG A 257 1.87 14.43 9.31
N ARG A 258 2.54 15.46 9.85
CA ARG A 258 3.52 16.27 9.13
C ARG A 258 4.68 15.43 8.61
N ALA A 259 5.24 14.53 9.43
CA ALA A 259 6.30 13.62 9.05
C ALA A 259 5.87 12.71 7.90
N ALA A 260 4.67 12.13 7.99
CA ALA A 260 4.09 11.28 6.96
C ALA A 260 3.88 12.04 5.64
N GLU A 261 3.37 13.27 5.69
CA GLU A 261 3.16 14.14 4.52
C GLU A 261 4.47 14.53 3.85
N ARG A 262 5.48 14.95 4.63
CA ARG A 262 6.82 15.28 4.15
C ARG A 262 7.48 14.09 3.49
N LEU A 263 7.44 12.94 4.15
CA LEU A 263 8.00 11.72 3.61
C LEU A 263 7.27 11.26 2.34
N ALA A 264 5.94 11.37 2.31
CA ALA A 264 5.17 11.10 1.12
C ALA A 264 5.50 12.08 -0.02
N ALA A 265 5.77 13.35 0.29
CA ALA A 265 6.24 14.33 -0.69
C ALA A 265 7.64 13.97 -1.21
N VAL A 266 8.57 13.55 -0.36
CA VAL A 266 9.89 13.04 -0.77
C VAL A 266 9.74 11.85 -1.72
N VAL A 267 8.95 10.84 -1.35
CA VAL A 267 8.68 9.64 -2.18
C VAL A 267 7.97 10.00 -3.49
N ARG A 268 7.03 10.95 -3.49
CA ARG A 268 6.32 11.41 -4.70
C ARG A 268 7.22 12.22 -5.63
N SER A 269 7.98 13.17 -5.09
CA SER A 269 8.83 14.11 -5.86
C SER A 269 9.95 13.43 -6.63
N ARG A 270 10.31 12.22 -6.21
CA ARG A 270 11.39 11.42 -6.77
C ARG A 270 10.90 10.10 -7.34
N GLY A 271 9.60 10.02 -7.63
CA GLY A 271 8.87 8.80 -7.93
C GLY A 271 9.75 7.71 -8.54
N HIS A 272 10.02 6.67 -7.76
CA HIS A 272 10.72 5.46 -8.19
C HIS A 272 12.20 5.67 -8.57
N ASP A 273 13.03 4.73 -8.14
CA ASP A 273 14.39 4.65 -8.66
C ASP A 273 14.30 4.46 -10.19
N PRO A 274 14.94 5.30 -11.03
CA PRO A 274 14.96 5.08 -12.48
C PRO A 274 15.54 3.72 -12.87
N LEU A 275 16.38 3.11 -12.02
CA LEU A 275 16.80 1.71 -12.16
C LEU A 275 15.63 0.75 -12.00
N THR A 276 14.61 1.09 -11.24
CA THR A 276 13.41 0.25 -11.14
C THR A 276 12.36 0.55 -12.22
N GLY A 277 12.46 1.61 -13.05
CA GLY A 277 11.54 1.92 -14.18
C GLY A 277 10.70 3.22 -14.04
N PRO A 278 9.71 3.48 -14.91
CA PRO A 278 8.93 4.75 -14.92
C PRO A 278 7.99 4.93 -13.71
N PRO A 279 7.75 6.16 -13.21
CA PRO A 279 6.82 6.45 -12.11
C PRO A 279 5.33 6.45 -12.52
N ALA A 280 4.44 6.32 -11.52
CA ALA A 280 2.98 6.37 -11.74
C ALA A 280 2.43 7.81 -11.74
N VAL A 281 3.01 8.70 -12.56
CA VAL A 281 2.64 10.12 -12.70
C VAL A 281 2.54 10.51 -14.18
N PRO A 282 1.88 11.64 -14.53
CA PRO A 282 1.80 12.14 -15.89
C PRO A 282 3.15 12.37 -16.56
N GLY A 283 3.19 12.24 -17.89
CA GLY A 283 4.40 12.52 -18.67
C GLY A 283 4.34 11.97 -20.10
N THR A 284 5.44 12.13 -20.81
CA THR A 284 5.67 11.64 -22.18
C THR A 284 6.67 10.48 -22.14
N TYR A 285 6.49 9.50 -23.01
CA TYR A 285 7.33 8.31 -23.08
C TYR A 285 7.63 7.89 -24.52
N VAL A 286 8.70 7.10 -24.68
CA VAL A 286 8.99 6.28 -25.85
C VAL A 286 9.06 4.84 -25.40
N ALA A 287 8.33 3.95 -26.05
CA ALA A 287 8.46 2.51 -25.89
C ALA A 287 9.23 1.93 -27.08
N PHE A 288 10.27 1.13 -26.81
CA PHE A 288 11.07 0.50 -27.84
C PHE A 288 10.78 -1.00 -27.92
N CYS A 289 10.55 -1.49 -29.13
CA CYS A 289 10.58 -2.92 -29.43
C CYS A 289 11.54 -3.22 -30.59
N ARG A 290 12.08 -4.43 -30.61
CA ARG A 290 12.88 -4.96 -31.71
C ARG A 290 12.07 -6.03 -32.43
N LEU A 291 11.92 -5.86 -33.73
CA LEU A 291 11.47 -6.92 -34.63
C LEU A 291 12.73 -7.63 -35.15
N PRO A 292 12.93 -8.92 -34.81
CA PRO A 292 14.10 -9.67 -35.29
C PRO A 292 14.02 -9.92 -36.80
N GLU A 293 12.81 -10.05 -37.34
CA GLU A 293 12.52 -10.36 -38.73
C GLU A 293 11.51 -9.35 -39.29
N ALA A 294 11.47 -9.21 -40.62
CA ALA A 294 10.47 -8.38 -41.26
C ALA A 294 9.09 -9.04 -41.17
N ALA A 295 8.05 -8.24 -40.93
CA ALA A 295 6.67 -8.68 -40.94
C ALA A 295 5.92 -7.98 -42.07
N THR A 296 5.31 -8.74 -42.96
CA THR A 296 4.56 -8.23 -44.11
C THR A 296 3.06 -8.25 -43.85
N ALA A 297 2.33 -7.37 -44.53
CA ALA A 297 0.88 -7.30 -44.51
C ALA A 297 0.25 -7.29 -43.09
N VAL A 298 0.85 -6.54 -42.16
CA VAL A 298 0.36 -6.45 -40.78
C VAL A 298 -0.79 -5.46 -40.69
N ARG A 299 -1.97 -5.95 -40.28
CA ARG A 299 -3.17 -5.12 -40.09
C ARG A 299 -3.14 -4.33 -38.79
N ILE A 300 -3.11 -3.01 -38.90
CA ILE A 300 -3.14 -2.04 -37.79
C ILE A 300 -4.54 -1.44 -37.66
N GLY A 301 -5.47 -2.21 -37.10
CA GLY A 301 -6.83 -1.74 -36.80
C GLY A 301 -7.52 -1.07 -37.99
N LYS A 302 -7.98 0.17 -37.80
CA LYS A 302 -8.59 1.02 -38.85
C LYS A 302 -7.57 1.79 -39.70
N LEU A 303 -6.29 1.80 -39.32
CA LEU A 303 -5.25 2.54 -40.03
C LEU A 303 -4.90 1.89 -41.38
N GLY A 304 -5.04 0.57 -41.49
CA GLY A 304 -4.77 -0.19 -42.70
C GLY A 304 -3.75 -1.31 -42.49
N THR A 305 -3.15 -1.74 -43.59
CA THR A 305 -2.19 -2.84 -43.65
C THR A 305 -0.83 -2.31 -44.10
N PHE A 306 0.25 -2.70 -43.40
CA PHE A 306 1.59 -2.17 -43.63
C PHE A 306 2.66 -3.26 -43.52
N ASP A 307 3.80 -3.02 -44.16
CA ASP A 307 5.00 -3.82 -43.99
C ASP A 307 5.93 -3.20 -42.96
N PHE A 308 6.48 -4.04 -42.09
CA PHE A 308 7.35 -3.66 -40.98
C PHE A 308 8.70 -4.37 -41.13
N PRO A 309 9.72 -3.74 -41.72
CA PRO A 309 11.06 -4.32 -41.84
C PRO A 309 11.68 -4.70 -40.48
N ALA A 310 12.63 -5.64 -40.47
CA ALA A 310 13.39 -5.94 -39.26
C ALA A 310 14.08 -4.67 -38.72
N GLY A 311 14.19 -4.53 -37.39
CA GLY A 311 14.83 -3.37 -36.77
C GLY A 311 14.24 -2.95 -35.43
N TYR A 312 14.56 -1.72 -35.03
CA TYR A 312 14.11 -1.12 -33.78
C TYR A 312 13.01 -0.11 -34.03
N TYR A 313 11.94 -0.19 -33.24
CA TYR A 313 10.75 0.63 -33.37
C TYR A 313 10.57 1.47 -32.12
N ALA A 314 10.57 2.78 -32.27
CA ALA A 314 10.35 3.77 -31.24
C ALA A 314 8.93 4.32 -31.35
N TYR A 315 8.09 4.05 -30.35
CA TYR A 315 6.74 4.59 -30.28
C TYR A 315 6.64 5.69 -29.23
N ALA A 316 6.44 6.93 -29.68
CA ALA A 316 6.24 8.09 -28.81
C ALA A 316 4.77 8.22 -28.38
N GLY A 317 4.54 8.57 -27.12
CA GLY A 317 3.18 8.85 -26.65
C GLY A 317 3.15 9.57 -25.30
N SER A 318 1.95 10.00 -24.91
CA SER A 318 1.72 10.67 -23.62
C SER A 318 0.82 9.85 -22.70
N ALA A 319 0.96 10.05 -21.39
CA ALA A 319 0.28 9.28 -20.36
C ALA A 319 -0.19 10.18 -19.22
N PHE A 320 -1.16 11.04 -19.48
CA PHE A 320 -1.69 12.01 -18.50
C PHE A 320 -2.90 11.51 -17.69
N GLY A 321 -3.39 10.30 -17.99
CA GLY A 321 -4.47 9.66 -17.24
C GLY A 321 -4.02 8.90 -15.98
N PRO A 322 -4.96 8.29 -15.23
CA PRO A 322 -4.66 7.54 -14.01
C PRO A 322 -3.60 6.45 -14.21
N GLY A 323 -2.57 6.47 -13.35
CA GLY A 323 -1.44 5.54 -13.40
C GLY A 323 -0.26 6.00 -14.25
N GLY A 324 -0.42 7.07 -15.04
CA GLY A 324 0.69 7.81 -15.64
C GLY A 324 1.56 7.00 -16.61
N VAL A 325 2.81 7.46 -16.79
CA VAL A 325 3.80 6.83 -17.67
C VAL A 325 4.06 5.37 -17.30
N ARG A 326 4.06 5.00 -16.00
CA ARG A 326 4.20 3.60 -15.55
C ARG A 326 3.15 2.69 -16.17
N LYS A 327 1.87 3.01 -15.96
CA LYS A 327 0.77 2.13 -16.41
C LYS A 327 0.82 1.99 -17.93
N ARG A 328 1.10 3.09 -18.62
CA ARG A 328 1.09 3.13 -20.07
C ARG A 328 2.25 2.37 -20.68
N THR A 329 3.46 2.62 -20.21
CA THR A 329 4.65 1.89 -20.67
C THR A 329 4.54 0.40 -20.32
N HIS A 330 4.12 0.03 -19.11
CA HIS A 330 3.90 -1.38 -18.76
C HIS A 330 2.95 -2.07 -19.74
N ARG A 331 1.80 -1.45 -20.08
CA ARG A 331 0.89 -2.00 -21.10
C ARG A 331 1.58 -2.22 -22.45
N HIS A 332 2.48 -1.32 -22.85
CA HIS A 332 3.22 -1.42 -24.11
C HIS A 332 4.36 -2.43 -24.07
N LEU A 333 4.81 -2.83 -22.89
CA LEU A 333 5.77 -3.92 -22.74
C LEU A 333 5.07 -5.28 -22.58
N THR A 334 3.82 -5.30 -22.09
CA THR A 334 3.02 -6.52 -21.98
C THR A 334 2.41 -6.92 -23.33
N THR A 335 2.83 -8.07 -23.86
CA THR A 335 2.39 -8.60 -25.15
C THR A 335 0.91 -8.95 -25.18
N VAL A 336 0.38 -9.57 -24.11
CA VAL A 336 -1.02 -10.02 -24.03
C VAL A 336 -1.89 -8.90 -23.45
N THR A 337 -2.35 -8.01 -24.32
CA THR A 337 -3.30 -6.96 -23.95
C THR A 337 -4.41 -6.83 -25.02
N PRO A 338 -5.66 -6.47 -24.64
CA PRO A 338 -6.70 -6.18 -25.62
C PRO A 338 -6.23 -5.10 -26.60
N ARG A 339 -6.45 -5.29 -27.91
CA ARG A 339 -6.00 -4.36 -28.94
C ARG A 339 -6.83 -3.07 -28.88
N MET A 340 -6.27 -2.01 -28.28
CA MET A 340 -6.91 -0.69 -28.17
C MET A 340 -6.06 0.42 -28.79
N TRP A 341 -4.75 0.22 -28.92
CA TRP A 341 -3.79 1.19 -29.47
C TRP A 341 -3.10 0.59 -30.70
N ASN A 342 -2.65 1.42 -31.64
CA ASN A 342 -1.96 0.93 -32.84
C ASN A 342 -0.74 0.06 -32.49
N LEU A 343 0.02 0.44 -31.46
CA LEU A 343 1.15 -0.36 -30.97
C LEU A 343 0.74 -1.76 -30.48
N ASP A 344 -0.51 -1.96 -30.03
CA ASP A 344 -1.05 -3.26 -29.61
C ASP A 344 -1.07 -4.30 -30.75
N HIS A 345 -1.06 -3.85 -32.01
CA HIS A 345 -0.98 -4.74 -33.17
C HIS A 345 0.46 -5.16 -33.50
N LEU A 346 1.45 -4.31 -33.19
CA LEU A 346 2.86 -4.55 -33.51
C LEU A 346 3.60 -5.34 -32.42
N LYS A 347 3.19 -5.17 -31.15
CA LYS A 347 3.84 -5.80 -29.99
C LYS A 347 4.02 -7.32 -30.08
N PRO A 348 3.05 -8.13 -30.58
CA PRO A 348 3.23 -9.57 -30.70
C PRO A 348 4.37 -10.00 -31.64
N LEU A 349 4.81 -9.11 -32.54
CA LEU A 349 5.81 -9.39 -33.55
C LEU A 349 7.24 -9.04 -33.10
N GLY A 350 7.39 -8.43 -31.92
CA GLY A 350 8.67 -7.94 -31.45
C GLY A 350 8.90 -8.15 -29.97
N THR A 351 10.15 -7.95 -29.56
CA THR A 351 10.56 -8.02 -28.15
C THR A 351 10.78 -6.63 -27.58
N PRO A 352 10.31 -6.31 -26.36
CA PRO A 352 10.60 -5.04 -25.72
C PRO A 352 12.10 -4.85 -25.47
N VAL A 353 12.62 -3.64 -25.67
CA VAL A 353 14.05 -3.32 -25.56
C VAL A 353 14.33 -2.28 -24.48
N ALA A 354 13.62 -1.15 -24.51
CA ALA A 354 13.84 -0.03 -23.61
C ALA A 354 12.58 0.83 -23.48
N VAL A 355 12.56 1.68 -22.46
CA VAL A 355 11.63 2.80 -22.37
C VAL A 355 12.39 4.08 -22.03
N TRP A 356 12.03 5.17 -22.71
CA TRP A 356 12.47 6.52 -22.35
C TRP A 356 11.26 7.30 -21.84
N TRP A 357 11.46 8.21 -20.89
CA TRP A 357 10.36 9.06 -20.41
C TRP A 357 10.85 10.41 -19.86
N THR A 358 9.94 11.37 -19.88
CA THR A 358 10.06 12.66 -19.18
C THR A 358 8.82 12.90 -18.34
N LEU A 359 8.96 13.72 -17.31
CA LEU A 359 7.90 14.11 -16.38
C LEU A 359 7.44 15.55 -16.63
N ASP A 360 7.65 16.07 -17.84
CA ASP A 360 7.09 17.35 -18.25
C ASP A 360 5.58 17.40 -18.00
N ARG A 361 5.13 18.55 -17.49
CA ARG A 361 3.72 18.79 -17.17
C ARG A 361 2.84 19.04 -18.40
N VAL A 362 3.47 19.16 -19.56
CA VAL A 362 2.83 19.37 -20.85
C VAL A 362 3.13 18.20 -21.78
N LYS A 363 2.20 17.96 -22.70
CA LYS A 363 2.32 16.94 -23.75
C LYS A 363 3.39 17.36 -24.76
N VAL A 364 4.45 16.57 -24.89
CA VAL A 364 5.57 16.82 -25.81
C VAL A 364 5.84 15.64 -26.75
N GLU A 365 4.92 14.68 -26.81
CA GLU A 365 5.02 13.47 -27.64
C GLU A 365 5.23 13.79 -29.12
N PHE A 366 4.62 14.86 -29.62
CA PHE A 366 4.77 15.31 -31.00
C PHE A 366 6.21 15.78 -31.27
N ALA A 367 6.73 16.64 -30.40
CA ALA A 367 8.10 17.12 -30.52
C ALA A 367 9.10 15.96 -30.40
N TRP A 368 8.85 15.02 -29.49
CA TRP A 368 9.66 13.81 -29.35
C TRP A 368 9.63 12.95 -30.61
N ALA A 369 8.47 12.71 -31.20
CA ALA A 369 8.34 11.96 -32.46
C ALA A 369 9.10 12.64 -33.61
N ALA A 370 9.01 13.97 -33.71
CA ALA A 370 9.74 14.74 -34.71
C ALA A 370 11.27 14.68 -34.51
N ILE A 371 11.73 14.83 -33.26
CA ILE A 371 13.16 14.75 -32.92
C ILE A 371 13.71 13.34 -33.15
N LEU A 372 12.94 12.30 -32.80
CA LEU A 372 13.29 10.91 -33.10
C LEU A 372 13.41 10.69 -34.61
N ALA A 373 12.46 11.18 -35.39
CA ALA A 373 12.47 11.05 -36.85
C ALA A 373 13.61 11.81 -37.53
N ALA A 374 14.20 12.80 -36.86
CA ALA A 374 15.39 13.50 -37.36
C ALA A 374 16.70 12.75 -37.06
N LEU A 375 16.70 11.74 -36.17
CA LEU A 375 17.91 10.96 -35.82
C LEU A 375 18.44 10.16 -37.02
N PRO A 376 19.76 9.97 -37.14
CA PRO A 376 20.33 9.15 -38.20
C PRO A 376 19.72 7.74 -38.23
N GLY A 377 19.39 7.26 -39.43
CA GLY A 377 18.77 5.94 -39.64
C GLY A 377 17.28 5.87 -39.31
N ALA A 378 16.62 7.00 -39.00
CA ALA A 378 15.19 7.05 -38.78
C ALA A 378 14.39 6.92 -40.10
N SER A 379 13.27 6.21 -40.04
CA SER A 379 12.30 6.07 -41.12
C SER A 379 10.88 5.95 -40.58
N TYR A 380 9.88 6.20 -41.44
CA TYR A 380 8.46 6.05 -41.09
C TYR A 380 7.91 4.78 -41.74
N PRO A 381 7.80 3.66 -41.00
CA PRO A 381 7.34 2.38 -41.54
C PRO A 381 5.82 2.39 -41.83
N ALA A 382 5.05 3.21 -41.11
CA ALA A 382 3.62 3.34 -41.27
C ALA A 382 3.19 4.79 -40.99
N ARG A 383 2.82 5.54 -42.03
CA ARG A 383 2.31 6.91 -41.89
C ARG A 383 0.98 6.91 -41.12
N GLY A 384 0.73 7.94 -40.33
CA GLY A 384 -0.45 8.09 -39.48
C GLY A 384 -0.46 7.21 -38.22
N PHE A 385 0.57 6.38 -38.01
CA PHE A 385 0.59 5.46 -36.87
C PHE A 385 0.64 6.21 -35.53
N GLY A 386 -0.42 6.08 -34.74
CA GLY A 386 -0.54 6.74 -33.43
C GLY A 386 -0.79 8.26 -33.50
N ALA A 387 -1.13 8.79 -34.67
CA ALA A 387 -1.32 10.22 -34.95
C ALA A 387 -2.79 10.63 -35.17
N ALA A 388 -3.75 9.80 -34.77
CA ALA A 388 -5.17 10.03 -35.05
C ALA A 388 -5.74 11.32 -34.43
N ASP A 389 -5.11 11.82 -33.37
CA ASP A 389 -5.48 13.04 -32.65
C ASP A 389 -4.74 14.29 -33.15
N ASN A 390 -3.81 14.18 -34.10
CA ASN A 390 -3.09 15.31 -34.67
C ASN A 390 -2.73 15.13 -36.16
N PRO A 391 -3.46 15.80 -37.07
CA PRO A 391 -3.22 15.71 -38.52
C PRO A 391 -1.84 16.20 -38.98
N LYS A 392 -1.13 17.01 -38.17
CA LYS A 392 0.21 17.53 -38.52
C LYS A 392 1.32 16.51 -38.23
N ALA A 393 1.03 15.42 -37.52
CA ALA A 393 2.01 14.39 -37.19
C ALA A 393 2.11 13.34 -38.31
N LYS A 394 3.33 13.17 -38.85
CA LYS A 394 3.60 12.14 -39.88
C LYS A 394 3.34 10.73 -39.35
N ALA A 395 3.86 10.40 -38.17
CA ALA A 395 3.55 9.23 -37.36
C ALA A 395 4.24 9.38 -35.99
N HIS A 396 3.75 8.68 -34.98
CA HIS A 396 4.41 8.53 -33.68
C HIS A 396 5.27 7.26 -33.58
N LEU A 397 5.27 6.42 -34.62
CA LEU A 397 6.13 5.25 -34.75
C LEU A 397 7.29 5.57 -35.71
N ILE A 398 8.51 5.42 -35.22
CA ILE A 398 9.75 5.64 -35.97
C ILE A 398 10.56 4.35 -35.96
N ARG A 399 11.08 3.94 -37.12
CA ARG A 399 11.92 2.74 -37.28
C ARG A 399 13.39 3.12 -37.47
N PHE A 400 14.28 2.31 -36.91
CA PHE A 400 15.72 2.41 -37.01
C PHE A 400 16.36 1.05 -37.32
N ASP A 401 17.48 1.04 -38.05
CA ASP A 401 18.30 -0.17 -38.21
C ASP A 401 18.99 -0.60 -36.91
N ARG A 402 19.40 0.38 -36.08
CA ARG A 402 20.07 0.17 -34.80
C ARG A 402 19.38 0.97 -33.70
N MET A 403 19.51 0.52 -32.45
CA MET A 403 18.95 1.24 -31.31
C MET A 403 19.50 2.68 -31.27
N PRO A 404 18.64 3.71 -31.27
CA PRO A 404 19.11 5.09 -31.24
C PRO A 404 19.77 5.42 -29.90
N SER A 405 20.81 6.25 -29.94
CA SER A 405 21.51 6.69 -28.72
C SER A 405 20.65 7.67 -27.91
N VAL A 406 20.37 7.33 -26.64
CA VAL A 406 19.71 8.25 -25.69
C VAL A 406 20.47 9.58 -25.53
N THR A 407 21.81 9.57 -25.61
CA THR A 407 22.65 10.77 -25.45
C THR A 407 22.43 11.75 -26.60
N ALA A 408 22.52 11.27 -27.85
CA ALA A 408 22.17 12.04 -29.04
C ALA A 408 20.73 12.58 -28.99
N PHE A 409 19.76 11.76 -28.54
CA PHE A 409 18.37 12.19 -28.37
C PHE A 409 18.25 13.33 -27.35
N ARG A 410 18.82 13.16 -26.15
CA ARG A 410 18.86 14.18 -25.08
C ARG A 410 19.45 15.50 -25.57
N ARG A 411 20.56 15.46 -26.32
CA ARG A 411 21.20 16.66 -26.87
C ARG A 411 20.26 17.43 -27.81
N ARG A 412 19.53 16.72 -28.68
CA ARG A 412 18.57 17.37 -29.59
C ARG A 412 17.33 17.89 -28.89
N VAL A 413 16.83 17.19 -27.87
CA VAL A 413 15.75 17.69 -27.04
C VAL A 413 16.16 18.96 -26.31
N ALA A 414 17.34 18.99 -25.70
CA ALA A 414 17.85 20.18 -25.02
C ALA A 414 18.01 21.39 -25.97
N ALA A 415 18.42 21.15 -27.22
CA ALA A 415 18.54 22.20 -28.24
C ALA A 415 17.18 22.69 -28.77
N ALA A 416 16.18 21.81 -28.87
CA ALA A 416 14.89 22.14 -29.48
C ALA A 416 13.83 22.60 -28.47
N LEU A 417 13.91 22.17 -27.21
CA LEU A 417 12.88 22.39 -26.19
C LEU A 417 13.51 23.01 -24.93
N THR A 418 13.52 24.34 -24.87
CA THR A 418 14.03 25.10 -23.71
C THR A 418 13.25 24.74 -22.44
N GLY A 419 13.96 24.45 -21.35
CA GLY A 419 13.35 24.13 -20.06
C GLY A 419 12.71 22.75 -19.94
N HIS A 420 12.94 21.86 -20.93
CA HIS A 420 12.44 20.48 -20.91
C HIS A 420 12.99 19.69 -19.72
N ALA A 421 12.13 18.91 -19.05
CA ALA A 421 12.52 18.12 -17.89
C ALA A 421 13.52 16.99 -18.24
N PRO A 422 14.26 16.44 -17.27
CA PRO A 422 15.22 15.38 -17.55
C PRO A 422 14.59 14.15 -18.24
N ILE A 423 15.30 13.63 -19.25
CA ILE A 423 14.93 12.38 -19.92
C ILE A 423 15.57 11.21 -19.18
N HIS A 424 14.75 10.27 -18.76
CA HIS A 424 15.15 9.03 -18.12
C HIS A 424 15.06 7.86 -19.12
N GLU A 425 15.83 6.80 -18.85
CA GLU A 425 15.85 5.58 -19.66
C GLU A 425 15.89 4.35 -18.74
N LYS A 426 15.25 3.26 -19.18
CA LYS A 426 15.41 1.93 -18.60
C LYS A 426 15.42 0.88 -19.72
N THR A 427 16.48 0.06 -19.74
CA THR A 427 16.55 -1.15 -20.57
C THR A 427 15.63 -2.21 -20.00
N VAL A 428 14.86 -2.87 -20.87
CA VAL A 428 13.88 -3.91 -20.54
C VAL A 428 13.98 -5.12 -21.47
N ALA A 429 15.16 -5.34 -22.08
CA ALA A 429 15.44 -6.57 -22.82
C ALA A 429 15.18 -7.79 -21.93
N GLY A 430 14.37 -8.74 -22.40
CA GLY A 430 13.95 -9.91 -21.61
C GLY A 430 12.75 -9.69 -20.69
N TRP A 431 11.96 -8.63 -20.90
CA TRP A 431 10.73 -8.37 -20.15
C TRP A 431 9.73 -9.55 -20.23
N THR A 432 9.37 -10.13 -19.08
CA THR A 432 8.44 -11.28 -18.97
C THR A 432 7.03 -10.89 -18.49
N GLY A 433 6.77 -9.61 -18.23
CA GLY A 433 5.50 -9.15 -17.67
C GLY A 433 5.42 -9.11 -16.15
N ALA A 434 6.42 -9.63 -15.44
CA ALA A 434 6.47 -9.64 -13.97
C ALA A 434 7.36 -8.53 -13.42
N GLY A 435 6.82 -7.31 -13.33
CA GLY A 435 7.52 -6.17 -12.74
C GLY A 435 8.66 -5.63 -13.61
N TRP A 436 9.20 -4.47 -13.24
CA TRP A 436 10.29 -3.86 -13.96
C TRP A 436 11.63 -4.50 -13.58
N PRO A 437 12.50 -4.86 -14.55
CA PRO A 437 13.81 -5.44 -14.25
C PRO A 437 14.59 -4.53 -13.30
N GLY A 438 15.27 -5.13 -12.32
CA GLY A 438 16.14 -4.42 -11.37
C GLY A 438 17.21 -3.58 -12.04
#